data_AF-A0A8T6VMM2-F1
#
_entry.id   AF-A0A8T6VMM2-F1
#
_cell.length_a   1.000
_cell.length_b   1.000
_cell.length_c   1.000
_cell.angle_alpha   90.00
_cell.angle_beta   90.00
_cell.angle_gamma   90.00
#
_symmetry.space_group_name_H-M   'P 1'
#
loop_
_entity.id
_entity.type
_entity.pdbx_description
1 polymer ?
#
loop_
_entity_poly.entity_id
_entity_poly.type
_entity_poly.pdbx_seq_one_letter_code
_entity_poly.pdbx_strand_id
1 'polypeptide(L)'
;MTRLFVEKNRQAWNLTVEASRYAVLHHKYEALTFGGNKILPLIFEKGSCRLLFPFIIEDLYSFKQATVPVYDYASVLPNGPEAIALIPEAIDPAIDFLRDVGVDLLTIGVPFFLPEAYVR
;
A
#
# COMPACT_ATOMS: atom_id res chain seq x y z
N MET A 1 -3.80 2.00 21.58
CA MET A 1 -3.77 0.60 21.10
C MET A 1 -3.09 0.61 19.74
N THR A 2 -2.12 -0.28 19.53
CA THR A 2 -1.43 -0.48 18.23
C THR A 2 -2.03 -1.70 17.56
N ARG A 3 -2.32 -1.63 16.26
CA ARG A 3 -2.84 -2.77 15.49
C ARG A 3 -2.43 -2.72 14.03
N LEU A 4 -2.24 -3.89 13.44
CA LEU A 4 -2.09 -4.10 12.00
C LEU A 4 -3.28 -4.95 11.53
N PHE A 5 -3.99 -4.53 10.49
CA PHE A 5 -5.18 -5.23 10.01
C PHE A 5 -5.47 -4.98 8.53
N VAL A 6 -6.24 -5.88 7.92
CA VAL A 6 -6.73 -5.73 6.54
C VAL A 6 -8.02 -4.91 6.55
N GLU A 7 -8.02 -3.78 5.86
CA GLU A 7 -9.18 -2.90 5.70
C GLU A 7 -10.05 -3.36 4.52
N LYS A 8 -11.12 -4.10 4.84
CA LYS A 8 -12.05 -4.63 3.83
C LYS A 8 -13.05 -3.59 3.34
N ASN A 9 -13.21 -2.47 4.04
CA ASN A 9 -14.13 -1.41 3.66
C ASN A 9 -13.43 -0.38 2.75
N ARG A 10 -13.84 -0.37 1.49
CA ARG A 10 -13.36 0.55 0.44
C ARG A 10 -13.49 2.02 0.82
N GLN A 11 -14.59 2.38 1.49
CA GLN A 11 -14.81 3.76 1.92
C GLN A 11 -13.85 4.15 3.05
N ALA A 12 -13.63 3.25 4.02
CA ALA A 12 -12.69 3.49 5.12
C ALA A 12 -11.23 3.63 4.63
N TRP A 13 -10.87 2.82 3.63
CA TRP A 13 -9.62 2.98 2.89
C TRP A 13 -9.51 4.37 2.25
N ASN A 14 -10.48 4.74 1.42
CA ASN A 14 -10.46 6.02 0.70
C ASN A 14 -10.49 7.22 1.64
N LEU A 15 -11.15 7.15 2.80
CA LEU A 15 -11.08 8.18 3.83
C LEU A 15 -9.65 8.37 4.39
N THR A 16 -8.88 7.29 4.51
CA THR A 16 -7.47 7.37 4.92
C THR A 16 -6.62 8.04 3.82
N VAL A 17 -6.92 7.74 2.56
CA VAL A 17 -6.29 8.38 1.40
C VAL A 17 -6.62 9.87 1.34
N GLU A 18 -7.89 10.24 1.53
CA GLU A 18 -8.37 11.63 1.47
C GLU A 18 -7.86 12.50 2.63
N ALA A 19 -7.62 11.91 3.80
CA ALA A 19 -6.99 12.61 4.92
C ALA A 19 -5.51 12.95 4.65
N SER A 20 -4.83 12.18 3.79
CA SER A 20 -3.40 12.32 3.57
C SER A 20 -3.07 13.40 2.54
N ARG A 21 -2.28 14.39 2.95
CA ARG A 21 -1.68 15.38 2.03
C ARG A 21 -0.62 14.78 1.08
N TYR A 22 -0.21 13.53 1.31
CA TYR A 22 0.78 12.82 0.51
C TYR A 22 0.14 11.88 -0.51
N ALA A 23 -1.19 11.78 -0.51
CA ALA A 23 -1.93 10.90 -1.40
C ALA A 23 -1.84 11.37 -2.85
N VAL A 24 -1.43 10.46 -3.73
CA VAL A 24 -1.70 10.54 -5.17
C VAL A 24 -2.88 9.65 -5.56
N LEU A 25 -3.42 9.86 -6.76
CA LEU A 25 -4.57 9.10 -7.30
C LEU A 25 -4.39 7.57 -7.18
N HIS A 26 -3.16 7.08 -7.37
CA HIS A 26 -2.81 5.65 -7.28
C HIS A 26 -2.95 5.02 -5.89
N HIS A 27 -3.29 5.79 -4.85
CA HIS A 27 -3.63 5.20 -3.55
C HIS A 27 -5.11 4.86 -3.41
N LYS A 28 -5.99 5.42 -4.24
CA LYS A 28 -7.43 5.12 -4.14
C LYS A 28 -7.67 3.65 -4.47
N TYR A 29 -8.61 3.03 -3.75
CA TYR A 29 -8.96 1.63 -3.93
C TYR A 29 -9.27 1.31 -5.40
N GLU A 30 -10.02 2.18 -6.06
CA GLU A 30 -10.46 2.03 -7.45
C GLU A 30 -9.27 2.08 -8.43
N ALA A 31 -8.27 2.92 -8.16
CA ALA A 31 -7.08 3.01 -8.99
C ALA A 31 -6.22 1.76 -8.86
N LEU A 32 -6.10 1.20 -7.65
CA LEU A 32 -5.31 -0.01 -7.40
C LEU A 32 -5.96 -1.29 -7.91
N THR A 33 -7.29 -1.34 -7.93
CA THR A 33 -8.06 -2.51 -8.41
C THR A 33 -8.32 -2.50 -9.92
N PHE A 34 -7.96 -1.41 -10.61
CA PHE A 34 -8.09 -1.32 -12.05
C PHE A 34 -7.34 -2.46 -12.75
N GLY A 35 -7.94 -3.07 -13.77
CA GLY A 35 -7.36 -4.20 -14.49
C GLY A 35 -7.47 -5.56 -13.80
N GLY A 36 -8.16 -5.65 -12.65
CA GLY A 36 -8.41 -6.92 -11.95
C GLY A 36 -7.35 -7.30 -10.92
N ASN A 37 -6.52 -6.34 -10.52
CA ASN A 37 -5.49 -6.54 -9.50
C ASN A 37 -6.08 -7.01 -8.17
N LYS A 38 -5.43 -7.98 -7.54
CA LYS A 38 -5.74 -8.39 -6.17
C LYS A 38 -5.01 -7.46 -5.22
N ILE A 39 -5.76 -6.71 -4.43
CA ILE A 39 -5.17 -5.79 -3.46
C ILE A 39 -5.19 -6.40 -2.07
N LEU A 40 -4.14 -6.14 -1.30
CA LEU A 40 -4.05 -6.42 0.12
C LEU A 40 -4.01 -5.07 0.85
N PRO A 41 -5.18 -4.50 1.21
CA PRO A 41 -5.27 -3.21 1.86
C PRO A 41 -4.88 -3.33 3.33
N LEU A 42 -3.59 -3.24 3.63
CA LEU A 42 -3.06 -3.40 4.98
C LEU A 42 -2.93 -2.02 5.66
N ILE A 43 -3.48 -1.89 6.86
CA ILE A 43 -3.43 -0.66 7.68
C ILE A 43 -2.75 -0.96 9.01
N PHE A 44 -1.75 -0.14 9.33
CA PHE A 44 -1.22 -0.02 10.68
C PHE A 44 -1.85 1.19 11.35
N GLU A 45 -2.37 1.02 12.56
CA GLU A 45 -3.02 2.08 13.34
C GLU A 45 -2.42 2.13 14.76
N LYS A 46 -2.09 3.34 15.20
CA LYS A 46 -1.64 3.62 16.57
C LYS A 46 -2.22 4.96 17.03
N GLY A 47 -3.22 4.89 17.91
CA GLY A 47 -3.99 6.09 18.30
C GLY A 47 -4.78 6.64 17.09
N SER A 48 -4.62 7.92 16.78
CA SER A 48 -5.21 8.56 15.59
C SER A 48 -4.36 8.41 14.32
N CYS A 49 -3.12 7.92 14.44
CA CYS A 49 -2.20 7.76 13.32
C CYS A 49 -2.52 6.49 12.55
N ARG A 50 -2.55 6.59 11.22
CA ARG A 50 -2.72 5.47 10.30
C ARG A 50 -1.65 5.48 9.23
N LEU A 51 -1.12 4.30 8.94
CA LEU A 51 -0.23 4.02 7.82
C LEU A 51 -0.89 2.99 6.92
N LEU A 52 -1.02 3.35 5.65
CA LEU A 52 -1.64 2.55 4.62
C LEU A 52 -0.55 1.88 3.79
N PHE A 53 -0.64 0.57 3.62
CA PHE A 53 0.22 -0.21 2.75
C PHE A 53 -0.60 -0.69 1.53
N PRO A 54 -0.49 -0.03 0.37
CA PRO A 54 -1.24 -0.34 -0.84
C PRO A 54 -0.61 -1.50 -1.62
N PHE A 55 -0.52 -2.67 -0.99
CA PHE A 55 0.03 -3.86 -1.63
C PHE A 55 -0.91 -4.39 -2.72
N ILE A 56 -0.35 -4.67 -3.89
CA ILE A 56 -0.95 -5.52 -4.92
C ILE A 56 -0.31 -6.91 -4.78
N ILE A 57 -1.12 -7.96 -4.79
CA ILE A 57 -0.67 -9.35 -4.70
C ILE A 57 -0.81 -10.02 -6.06
N GLU A 58 0.29 -10.58 -6.55
CA GLU A 58 0.35 -11.30 -7.82
C GLU A 58 0.77 -12.75 -7.57
N ASP A 59 -0.01 -13.69 -8.09
CA ASP A 59 0.33 -15.12 -8.09
C ASP A 59 1.01 -15.45 -9.43
N LEU A 60 2.31 -15.75 -9.38
CA LEU A 60 3.17 -16.10 -10.50
C LEU A 60 3.50 -17.62 -10.44
N TYR A 61 2.61 -18.44 -10.99
CA TYR A 61 2.68 -19.92 -10.88
C TYR A 61 2.70 -20.39 -9.41
N SER A 62 3.83 -20.91 -8.93
CA SER A 62 4.03 -21.35 -7.54
C SER A 62 4.64 -20.27 -6.64
N PHE A 63 4.80 -19.04 -7.15
CA PHE A 63 5.45 -17.93 -6.47
C PHE A 63 4.43 -16.80 -6.25
N LYS A 64 4.46 -16.16 -5.09
CA LYS A 64 3.58 -15.03 -4.77
C LYS A 64 4.38 -13.78 -4.48
N GLN A 65 4.04 -12.70 -5.17
CA GLN A 65 4.70 -11.40 -5.04
C GLN A 65 3.73 -10.37 -4.46
N ALA A 66 4.22 -9.52 -3.57
CA ALA A 66 3.56 -8.28 -3.16
C ALA A 66 4.29 -7.10 -3.79
N THR A 67 3.56 -6.20 -4.44
CA THR A 67 4.11 -4.99 -5.05
C THR A 67 3.48 -3.75 -4.44
N VAL A 68 4.28 -2.70 -4.28
CA VAL A 68 3.76 -1.37 -3.98
C VAL A 68 3.86 -0.51 -5.24
N PRO A 69 2.75 -0.08 -5.85
CA PRO A 69 2.75 0.59 -7.14
C PRO A 69 3.13 2.07 -7.07
N VAL A 70 3.48 2.58 -5.87
CA VAL A 70 3.81 3.99 -5.64
C VAL A 70 5.24 4.12 -5.13
N TYR A 71 6.01 5.02 -5.75
CA TYR A 71 7.43 5.23 -5.49
C TYR A 71 7.74 5.89 -4.14
N ASP A 72 8.94 5.62 -3.62
CA ASP A 72 9.57 6.29 -2.47
C ASP A 72 8.69 6.31 -1.21
N TYR A 73 8.65 7.44 -0.49
CA TYR A 73 7.88 7.63 0.74
C TYR A 73 6.37 7.49 0.55
N ALA A 74 5.88 7.42 -0.69
CA ALA A 74 4.47 7.16 -0.98
C ALA A 74 4.17 5.65 -1.08
N SER A 75 5.16 4.77 -0.92
CA SER A 75 4.94 3.34 -0.76
C SER A 75 4.21 2.96 0.54
N VAL A 76 4.25 3.85 1.54
CA VAL A 76 3.45 3.77 2.76
C VAL A 76 2.76 5.11 2.91
N LEU A 77 1.44 5.15 2.86
CA LEU A 77 0.69 6.41 2.90
C LEU A 77 0.26 6.73 4.35
N PRO A 78 0.88 7.73 5.01
CA PRO A 78 0.42 8.20 6.31
C PRO A 78 -0.83 9.06 6.17
N ASN A 79 -1.78 8.95 7.11
CA ASN A 79 -2.94 9.85 7.15
C ASN A 79 -2.59 11.29 7.57
N GLY A 80 -1.42 11.52 8.20
CA GLY A 80 -0.97 12.82 8.67
C GLY A 80 0.55 12.86 8.92
N PRO A 81 1.16 14.05 9.08
CA PRO A 81 2.61 14.20 9.32
C PRO A 81 3.12 13.42 10.54
N GLU A 82 2.31 13.33 11.60
CA GLU A 82 2.62 12.60 12.83
C GLU A 82 2.79 11.08 12.61
N ALA A 83 2.11 10.51 11.62
CA ALA A 83 2.18 9.08 11.33
C ALA A 83 3.50 8.70 10.66
N ILE A 84 4.23 9.64 10.06
CA ILE A 84 5.53 9.38 9.40
C ILE A 84 6.54 8.78 10.39
N ALA A 85 6.55 9.26 11.63
CA ALA A 85 7.44 8.77 12.68
C ALA A 85 7.18 7.30 13.05
N LEU A 86 6.01 6.76 12.68
CA LEU A 86 5.62 5.38 12.95
C LEU A 86 6.00 4.41 11.83
N ILE A 87 6.50 4.90 10.68
CA ILE A 87 6.88 4.04 9.55
C ILE A 87 7.86 2.95 10.01
N PRO A 88 8.98 3.24 10.71
CA PRO A 88 9.91 2.20 11.15
C PRO A 88 9.27 1.13 12.03
N GLU A 89 8.32 1.51 12.90
CA GLU A 89 7.59 0.58 13.77
C GLU A 89 6.61 -0.30 12.99
N ALA A 90 6.09 0.18 11.86
CA ALA A 90 5.08 -0.51 11.08
C ALA A 90 5.65 -1.47 10.01
N ILE A 91 6.92 -1.31 9.62
CA ILE A 91 7.54 -2.15 8.58
C ILE A 91 7.64 -3.62 9.01
N ASP A 92 8.24 -3.91 10.17
CA ASP A 92 8.46 -5.30 10.59
C ASP A 92 7.13 -6.09 10.72
N PRO A 93 6.09 -5.56 11.39
CA PRO A 93 4.78 -6.23 11.43
C PRO A 93 4.16 -6.45 10.04
N ALA A 94 4.33 -5.50 9.11
CA ALA A 94 3.80 -5.64 7.75
C ALA A 94 4.54 -6.74 6.98
N ILE A 95 5.86 -6.84 7.12
CA ILE A 95 6.67 -7.91 6.52
C ILE A 95 6.29 -9.27 7.09
N ASP A 96 6.14 -9.37 8.42
CA ASP A 96 5.74 -10.62 9.06
C ASP A 96 4.34 -11.05 8.60
N PHE A 97 3.40 -10.11 8.48
CA PHE A 97 2.08 -10.39 7.89
C PHE A 97 2.19 -10.95 6.46
N LEU A 98 3.03 -10.36 5.61
CA LEU A 98 3.22 -10.82 4.23
C LEU A 98 3.77 -12.25 4.18
N ARG A 99 4.74 -12.57 5.06
CA ARG A 99 5.27 -13.94 5.19
C ARG A 99 4.20 -14.93 5.63
N ASP A 100 3.37 -14.56 6.62
CA ASP A 100 2.30 -15.42 7.13
C ASP A 100 1.22 -15.74 6.08
N VAL A 101 0.97 -14.82 5.15
CA VAL A 101 0.05 -15.06 4.01
C VAL A 101 0.74 -15.69 2.79
N GLY A 102 2.01 -16.10 2.94
CA GLY A 102 2.79 -16.83 1.95
C GLY A 102 3.19 -15.97 0.76
N VAL A 103 3.59 -14.71 0.98
CA VAL A 103 4.28 -13.90 -0.02
C VAL A 103 5.76 -14.23 0.00
N ASP A 104 6.30 -14.61 -1.14
CA ASP A 104 7.71 -14.99 -1.32
C ASP A 104 8.62 -13.78 -1.54
N LEU A 105 8.08 -12.70 -2.12
CA LEU A 105 8.82 -11.49 -2.46
C LEU A 105 7.98 -10.23 -2.28
N LEU A 106 8.55 -9.25 -1.56
CA LEU A 106 8.06 -7.88 -1.54
C LEU A 106 8.91 -7.02 -2.47
N THR A 107 8.28 -6.39 -3.47
CA THR A 107 8.92 -5.41 -4.35
C THR A 107 8.39 -4.01 -4.09
N ILE A 108 9.31 -3.08 -3.82
CA ILE A 108 9.02 -1.66 -3.60
C ILE A 108 9.56 -0.90 -4.84
N GLY A 109 8.68 -0.51 -5.79
CA GLY A 109 9.03 0.00 -7.15
C GLY A 109 9.19 -1.12 -8.21
N VAL A 110 8.91 -0.98 -9.55
CA VAL A 110 9.24 0.05 -10.59
C VAL A 110 8.22 0.01 -11.81
N PRO A 111 8.34 0.80 -12.92
CA PRO A 111 7.72 2.09 -13.30
C PRO A 111 6.38 2.08 -14.09
N PHE A 112 5.68 3.22 -14.07
CA PHE A 112 4.92 3.67 -15.25
C PHE A 112 5.30 5.11 -15.59
N PHE A 113 6.45 5.30 -16.23
CA PHE A 113 6.54 6.37 -17.23
C PHE A 113 6.02 5.76 -18.52
N LEU A 114 4.98 6.36 -19.07
CA LEU A 114 4.46 6.03 -20.40
C LEU A 114 5.63 5.94 -21.40
N PRO A 115 5.61 4.98 -22.35
CA PRO A 115 6.56 4.99 -23.45
C PRO A 115 6.52 6.34 -24.16
N GLU A 116 7.68 6.86 -24.58
CA GLU A 116 7.83 8.13 -25.34
C GLU A 116 6.90 8.23 -26.57
N ALA A 117 6.35 7.11 -27.05
CA ALA A 117 5.35 7.04 -28.11
C ALA A 117 4.08 7.88 -27.87
N TYR A 118 3.80 8.28 -26.62
CA TYR A 118 2.63 9.09 -26.25
C TYR A 118 2.97 10.52 -25.77
N VAL A 119 4.23 10.95 -25.89
CA VAL A 119 4.69 12.31 -25.46
C VAL A 119 5.02 13.19 -26.69
N ARG A 120 4.15 13.18 -27.71
CA ARG A 120 4.18 14.20 -28.78
C ARG A 120 2.92 15.05 -28.72
#